data_AF-A0A103YMC3-F1
#
_entry.id   AF-A0A103YMC3-F1
#
_cell.length_a   1.000
_cell.length_b   1.000
_cell.length_c   1.000
_cell.angle_alpha   90.00
_cell.angle_beta   90.00
_cell.angle_gamma   90.00
#
_symmetry.space_group_name_H-M   'P 1'
#
loop_
_entity.id
_entity.type
_entity.pdbx_description
1 polymer ?
#
loop_
_entity_poly.entity_id
_entity_poly.type
_entity_poly.pdbx_seq_one_letter_code
_entity_poly.pdbx_strand_id
1 'polypeptide(L)'
;WWRGGVVRKLSGSRSIFADLVLTSKVEPTTSKSPQDQCRKMARSAAVSSIFIILLMITAIVMCDAEASSVDFVKKTVSSHSIVIFSKSYCPYCKRAKGVFKELNKKPYVIELDEREDGWKIQDALSELVGRRTVPQVFINGKHLGGSDDTIEAYESGQLAKLLGIDSGHKTDL
;
A
#
# COMPACT_ATOMS: atom_id res chain seq x y z
N TRP A 1 32.97 36.89 17.40
CA TRP A 1 34.16 37.58 17.89
C TRP A 1 34.46 37.11 19.30
N TRP A 2 35.34 36.12 19.46
CA TRP A 2 36.10 35.90 20.70
C TRP A 2 37.39 35.15 20.35
N ARG A 3 38.45 35.52 21.06
CA ARG A 3 39.88 35.45 20.69
C ARG A 3 40.57 34.20 21.27
N GLY A 4 41.72 33.88 20.69
CA GLY A 4 42.89 33.26 21.37
C GLY A 4 42.89 31.73 21.36
N GLY A 5 43.87 30.98 20.85
CA GLY A 5 45.27 31.30 20.54
C GLY A 5 46.16 31.07 21.76
N VAL A 6 46.68 29.85 21.97
CA VAL A 6 47.94 29.61 22.71
C VAL A 6 48.69 28.41 22.11
N VAL A 7 49.95 28.70 21.80
CA VAL A 7 50.99 27.87 21.22
C VAL A 7 51.66 27.00 22.30
N ARG A 8 52.10 25.81 21.89
CA ARG A 8 52.90 24.86 22.68
C ARG A 8 54.28 25.45 23.05
N LYS A 9 54.94 24.93 24.09
CA LYS A 9 55.98 23.88 23.97
C LYS A 9 57.14 23.97 25.00
N LEU A 10 57.49 22.78 25.56
CA LEU A 10 58.76 22.23 26.05
C LEU A 10 59.44 22.69 27.37
N SER A 11 59.69 21.70 28.23
CA SER A 11 60.96 21.49 28.95
C SER A 11 61.23 19.97 29.01
N GLY A 12 62.40 19.47 28.62
CA GLY A 12 63.50 19.07 29.52
C GLY A 12 63.57 17.53 29.63
N SER A 13 64.37 16.82 28.84
CA SER A 13 65.81 16.54 28.99
C SER A 13 66.15 15.56 30.14
N ARG A 14 66.51 14.30 29.81
CA ARG A 14 67.83 13.68 30.06
C ARG A 14 67.82 12.15 29.83
N SER A 15 68.89 11.73 29.16
CA SER A 15 69.35 10.39 28.80
C SER A 15 69.90 9.62 30.00
N ILE A 16 69.70 8.30 30.09
CA ILE A 16 70.73 7.34 30.55
C ILE A 16 70.55 5.98 29.83
N PHE A 17 71.69 5.47 29.37
CA PHE A 17 72.00 4.29 28.57
C PHE A 17 71.82 2.95 29.31
N ALA A 18 71.35 1.90 28.60
CA ALA A 18 71.72 0.51 28.87
C ALA A 18 71.57 -0.32 27.58
N ASP A 19 72.71 -0.73 27.03
CA ASP A 19 72.87 -1.61 25.87
C ASP A 19 72.39 -3.03 26.15
N LEU A 20 71.66 -3.63 25.19
CA LEU A 20 71.65 -5.09 25.03
C LEU A 20 71.34 -5.51 23.58
N VAL A 21 72.43 -5.81 22.86
CA VAL A 21 72.59 -6.90 21.89
C VAL A 21 71.58 -7.03 20.73
N LEU A 22 72.05 -6.57 19.57
CA LEU A 22 71.92 -7.17 18.24
C LEU A 22 70.96 -8.36 18.06
N THR A 23 69.84 -8.11 17.38
CA THR A 23 69.44 -8.94 16.23
C THR A 23 68.94 -8.04 15.10
N SER A 24 69.67 -8.01 13.99
CA SER A 24 69.30 -7.31 12.76
C SER A 24 68.17 -8.07 12.07
N LYS A 25 66.93 -7.61 12.24
CA LYS A 25 65.82 -7.97 11.33
C LYS A 25 65.58 -6.79 10.40
N VAL A 26 66.10 -6.91 9.18
CA VAL A 26 65.76 -6.03 8.05
C VAL A 26 64.30 -6.31 7.70
N GLU A 27 63.40 -5.41 8.08
CA GLU A 27 62.03 -5.39 7.56
C GLU A 27 61.94 -4.41 6.38
N PRO A 28 61.33 -4.81 5.26
CA PRO A 28 61.18 -3.94 4.10
C PRO A 28 60.22 -2.79 4.43
N THR A 29 60.73 -1.56 4.30
CA THR A 29 59.93 -0.35 4.19
C THR A 29 59.09 -0.42 2.93
N THR A 30 57.89 -1.00 3.03
CA THR A 30 56.87 -0.82 2.02
C THR A 30 56.29 0.57 2.20
N SER A 31 56.79 1.50 1.40
CA SER A 31 56.11 2.76 1.10
C SER A 31 54.67 2.44 0.71
N LYS A 32 53.70 2.73 1.59
CA LYS A 32 52.29 2.65 1.20
C LYS A 32 52.06 3.71 0.15
N SER A 33 51.87 3.23 -1.08
CA SER A 33 51.51 4.07 -2.22
C SER A 33 50.19 4.82 -1.91
N PRO A 34 49.93 5.97 -2.56
CA PRO A 34 48.67 6.72 -2.46
C PRO A 34 47.38 5.93 -2.77
N GLN A 35 47.48 4.66 -3.15
CA GLN A 35 46.38 3.79 -3.54
C GLN A 35 45.60 3.20 -2.34
N ASP A 36 46.17 3.15 -1.14
CA ASP A 36 45.50 2.57 0.05
C ASP A 36 44.47 3.51 0.70
N GLN A 37 44.51 4.80 0.39
CA GLN A 37 43.58 5.79 0.94
C GLN A 37 42.23 5.81 0.21
N CYS A 38 42.15 5.24 -1.00
CA CYS A 38 40.91 5.15 -1.78
C CYS A 38 39.97 4.01 -1.29
N ARG A 39 40.51 2.98 -0.62
CA ARG A 39 39.73 1.83 -0.14
C ARG A 39 38.80 2.15 1.05
N LYS A 40 39.06 3.22 1.81
CA LYS A 40 38.21 3.63 2.95
C LYS A 40 37.01 4.48 2.52
N MET A 41 37.08 5.17 1.38
CA MET A 41 35.95 5.95 0.84
C MET A 41 34.95 5.08 0.05
N ALA A 42 35.41 3.95 -0.51
CA ALA A 42 34.56 3.00 -1.22
C ALA A 42 33.62 2.16 -0.32
N ARG A 43 33.77 2.21 1.02
CA ARG A 43 32.85 1.52 1.95
C ARG A 43 31.68 2.38 2.41
N SER A 44 31.66 3.67 2.08
CA SER A 44 30.66 4.62 2.58
C SER A 44 29.53 4.96 1.58
N ALA A 45 29.64 4.56 0.31
CA ALA A 45 28.59 4.79 -0.68
C ALA A 45 27.68 3.56 -0.89
N ALA A 46 28.23 2.35 -0.84
CA ALA A 46 27.48 1.12 -1.13
C ALA A 46 26.40 0.77 -0.08
N VAL A 47 26.63 1.11 1.20
CA VAL A 47 25.67 0.83 2.28
C VAL A 47 24.42 1.72 2.20
N SER A 48 24.59 2.95 1.67
CA SER A 48 23.47 3.89 1.43
C SER A 48 22.66 3.48 0.20
N SER A 49 23.32 3.02 -0.87
CA SER A 49 22.62 2.52 -2.06
C SER A 49 21.82 1.25 -1.77
N ILE A 50 22.32 0.32 -0.94
CA ILE A 50 21.55 -0.88 -0.55
C ILE A 50 20.31 -0.49 0.25
N PHE A 51 20.41 0.49 1.16
CA PHE A 51 19.25 0.95 1.93
C PHE A 51 18.21 1.64 1.05
N ILE A 52 18.64 2.48 0.11
CA ILE A 52 17.75 3.12 -0.88
C ILE A 52 17.12 2.07 -1.80
N ILE A 53 17.91 1.11 -2.30
CA ILE A 53 17.41 0.02 -3.15
C ILE A 53 16.42 -0.84 -2.36
N LEU A 54 16.70 -1.17 -1.10
CA LEU A 54 15.79 -1.93 -0.23
C LEU A 54 14.50 -1.15 0.02
N LEU A 55 14.58 0.16 0.29
CA LEU A 55 13.40 1.02 0.45
C LEU A 55 12.57 1.12 -0.84
N MET A 56 13.24 1.27 -1.99
CA MET A 56 12.57 1.30 -3.29
C MET A 56 11.94 -0.04 -3.63
N ILE A 57 12.62 -1.16 -3.36
CA ILE A 57 12.07 -2.51 -3.52
C ILE A 57 10.85 -2.68 -2.62
N THR A 58 10.90 -2.23 -1.35
CA THR A 58 9.71 -2.31 -0.48
C THR A 58 8.55 -1.48 -1.00
N ALA A 59 8.80 -0.29 -1.58
CA ALA A 59 7.76 0.54 -2.18
C ALA A 59 7.13 -0.11 -3.43
N ILE A 60 7.94 -0.76 -4.28
CA ILE A 60 7.46 -1.49 -5.45
C ILE A 60 6.51 -2.62 -5.04
N VAL A 61 6.89 -3.42 -4.03
CA VAL A 61 6.05 -4.53 -3.53
C VAL A 61 4.72 -4.05 -2.95
N MET A 62 4.65 -2.87 -2.35
CA MET A 62 3.38 -2.34 -1.83
C MET A 62 2.43 -1.88 -2.94
N CYS A 63 2.95 -1.39 -4.07
CA CYS A 63 2.14 -0.89 -5.18
C CYS A 63 1.39 -2.00 -5.93
N ASP A 64 1.99 -3.19 -6.06
CA ASP A 64 1.36 -4.33 -6.76
C ASP A 64 0.14 -4.86 -6.00
N ALA A 65 0.15 -4.78 -4.67
CA ALA A 65 -0.94 -5.26 -3.84
C ALA A 65 -2.23 -4.43 -3.98
N GLU A 66 -2.11 -3.11 -4.14
CA GLU A 66 -3.26 -2.20 -4.32
C GLU A 66 -3.89 -2.36 -5.71
N ALA A 67 -3.08 -2.49 -6.77
CA ALA A 67 -3.56 -2.71 -8.14
C ALA A 67 -4.44 -3.98 -8.23
N SER A 68 -4.07 -5.04 -7.51
CA SER A 68 -4.82 -6.31 -7.52
C SER A 68 -6.27 -6.18 -7.03
N SER A 69 -6.53 -5.34 -6.03
CA SER A 69 -7.86 -5.22 -5.40
C SER A 69 -8.81 -4.40 -6.27
N VAL A 70 -8.29 -3.34 -6.90
CA VAL A 70 -9.00 -2.53 -7.90
C VAL A 70 -9.40 -3.39 -9.10
N ASP A 71 -8.48 -4.21 -9.60
CA ASP A 71 -8.76 -5.12 -10.71
C ASP A 71 -9.79 -6.18 -10.33
N PHE A 72 -9.74 -6.70 -9.10
CA PHE A 72 -10.78 -7.60 -8.59
C PHE A 72 -12.17 -6.96 -8.60
N VAL A 73 -12.31 -5.71 -8.14
CA VAL A 73 -13.58 -4.99 -8.15
C VAL A 73 -14.09 -4.82 -9.58
N LYS A 74 -13.24 -4.29 -10.48
CA LYS A 74 -13.60 -4.08 -11.90
C LYS A 74 -14.01 -5.37 -12.58
N LYS A 75 -13.26 -6.45 -12.38
CA LYS A 75 -13.54 -7.77 -12.96
C LYS A 75 -14.85 -8.33 -12.43
N THR A 76 -15.07 -8.27 -11.13
CA THR A 76 -16.30 -8.77 -10.49
C THR A 76 -17.53 -8.02 -10.99
N VAL A 77 -17.45 -6.69 -11.05
CA VAL A 77 -18.50 -5.78 -11.54
C VAL A 77 -18.80 -6.00 -13.03
N SER A 78 -17.78 -6.33 -13.83
CA SER A 78 -17.96 -6.61 -15.26
C SER A 78 -18.48 -8.03 -15.55
N SER A 79 -18.25 -8.98 -14.64
CA SER A 79 -18.61 -10.40 -14.85
C SER A 79 -20.06 -10.73 -14.47
N HIS A 80 -20.71 -9.88 -13.66
CA HIS A 80 -22.04 -10.12 -13.14
C HIS A 80 -22.96 -8.91 -13.38
N SER A 81 -24.23 -9.18 -13.66
CA SER A 81 -25.22 -8.11 -13.89
C SER A 81 -25.58 -7.34 -12.63
N ILE A 82 -25.55 -7.99 -11.45
CA ILE A 82 -25.83 -7.35 -10.17
C ILE A 82 -24.75 -7.79 -9.18
N VAL A 83 -24.04 -6.81 -8.63
CA VAL A 83 -22.99 -7.04 -7.62
C VAL A 83 -23.27 -6.20 -6.39
N ILE A 84 -23.15 -6.81 -5.21
CA ILE A 84 -23.31 -6.15 -3.93
C ILE A 84 -22.08 -6.44 -3.07
N PHE A 85 -21.29 -5.41 -2.80
CA PHE A 85 -20.26 -5.46 -1.75
C PHE A 85 -20.93 -5.18 -0.41
N SER A 86 -20.79 -6.12 0.52
CA SER A 86 -21.60 -6.21 1.73
C SER A 86 -20.74 -6.58 2.95
N LYS A 87 -21.35 -6.51 4.13
CA LYS A 87 -20.87 -7.24 5.32
C LYS A 87 -22.01 -8.04 5.95
N SER A 88 -21.69 -9.24 6.44
CA SER A 88 -22.68 -10.22 6.93
C SER A 88 -23.58 -9.67 8.05
N TYR A 89 -22.98 -8.89 8.95
CA TYR A 89 -23.65 -8.31 10.12
C TYR A 89 -24.40 -6.99 9.84
N CYS A 90 -24.21 -6.37 8.67
CA CYS A 90 -24.68 -5.02 8.42
C CYS A 90 -26.20 -4.96 8.10
N PRO A 91 -27.01 -4.19 8.85
CA PRO A 91 -28.45 -4.10 8.61
C PRO A 91 -28.80 -3.41 7.28
N TYR A 92 -28.03 -2.40 6.87
CA TYR A 92 -28.21 -1.73 5.58
C TYR A 92 -27.94 -2.68 4.40
N CYS A 93 -26.96 -3.58 4.54
CA CYS A 93 -26.69 -4.61 3.54
C CYS A 93 -27.86 -5.60 3.40
N LYS A 94 -28.45 -6.01 4.52
CA LYS A 94 -29.65 -6.87 4.52
C LYS A 94 -30.83 -6.20 3.81
N ARG A 95 -31.04 -4.90 4.06
CA ARG A 95 -32.08 -4.10 3.39
C ARG A 95 -31.87 -4.07 1.88
N ALA A 96 -30.66 -3.72 1.41
CA ALA A 96 -30.34 -3.71 -0.02
C ALA A 96 -30.51 -5.08 -0.68
N LYS A 97 -30.10 -6.18 -0.03
CA LYS A 97 -30.33 -7.55 -0.53
C LYS A 97 -31.81 -7.91 -0.60
N GLY A 98 -32.61 -7.40 0.35
CA GLY A 98 -34.07 -7.58 0.40
C GLY A 98 -34.76 -7.06 -0.86
N VAL A 99 -34.37 -5.88 -1.33
CA VAL A 99 -34.91 -5.28 -2.57
C VAL A 99 -34.76 -6.22 -3.76
N PHE A 100 -33.58 -6.79 -3.97
CA PHE A 100 -33.36 -7.72 -5.09
C PHE A 100 -34.12 -9.04 -4.90
N LYS A 101 -34.32 -9.48 -3.65
CA LYS A 101 -35.15 -10.64 -3.33
C LYS A 101 -36.62 -10.38 -3.71
N GLU A 102 -37.15 -9.19 -3.43
CA GLU A 102 -38.53 -8.80 -3.82
C GLU A 102 -38.70 -8.76 -5.34
N LEU A 103 -37.68 -8.32 -6.07
CA LEU A 103 -37.63 -8.35 -7.53
C LEU A 103 -37.37 -9.75 -8.13
N ASN A 104 -37.24 -10.78 -7.29
CA ASN A 104 -36.89 -12.15 -7.68
C ASN A 104 -35.60 -12.22 -8.52
N LYS A 105 -34.63 -11.36 -8.22
CA LYS A 105 -33.29 -11.36 -8.84
C LYS A 105 -32.26 -11.81 -7.82
N LYS A 106 -31.30 -12.62 -8.28
CA LYS A 106 -30.21 -13.12 -7.44
C LYS A 106 -28.95 -12.27 -7.65
N PRO A 107 -28.59 -11.38 -6.72
CA PRO A 107 -27.35 -10.62 -6.81
C PRO A 107 -26.13 -11.49 -6.51
N TYR A 108 -24.98 -11.14 -7.09
CA TYR A 108 -23.68 -11.66 -6.65
C TYR A 108 -23.21 -10.85 -5.45
N VAL A 109 -23.11 -11.50 -4.29
CA VAL A 109 -22.79 -10.84 -3.01
C VAL A 109 -21.37 -11.18 -2.60
N ILE A 110 -20.60 -10.16 -2.23
CA ILE A 110 -19.26 -10.30 -1.66
C ILE A 110 -19.31 -9.79 -0.23
N GLU A 111 -19.19 -10.70 0.73
CA GLU A 111 -19.07 -10.35 2.16
C GLU A 111 -17.60 -9.99 2.45
N LEU A 112 -17.35 -8.71 2.69
CA LEU A 112 -16.00 -8.19 2.89
C LEU A 112 -15.44 -8.53 4.28
N ASP A 113 -16.30 -8.81 5.25
CA ASP A 113 -15.89 -9.24 6.60
C ASP A 113 -15.46 -10.71 6.68
N GLU A 114 -15.84 -11.52 5.69
CA GLU A 114 -15.49 -12.94 5.61
C GLU A 114 -14.22 -13.19 4.78
N ARG A 115 -13.54 -12.12 4.33
CA ARG A 115 -12.36 -12.17 3.49
C ARG A 115 -11.17 -11.48 4.14
N GLU A 116 -9.99 -12.07 3.99
CA GLU A 116 -8.73 -11.48 4.48
C GLU A 116 -8.36 -10.17 3.76
N ASP A 117 -8.69 -10.06 2.47
CA ASP A 117 -8.44 -8.89 1.63
C ASP A 117 -9.59 -7.88 1.60
N GLY A 118 -10.64 -8.09 2.41
CA GLY A 118 -11.85 -7.28 2.37
C GLY A 118 -11.61 -5.79 2.63
N TRP A 119 -10.65 -5.45 3.49
CA TRP A 119 -10.27 -4.06 3.78
C TRP A 119 -9.63 -3.36 2.57
N LYS A 120 -8.79 -4.07 1.79
CA LYS A 120 -8.19 -3.57 0.55
C LYS A 120 -9.24 -3.36 -0.53
N ILE A 121 -10.23 -4.26 -0.60
CA ILE A 121 -11.37 -4.09 -1.50
C ILE A 121 -12.17 -2.84 -1.11
N GLN A 122 -12.33 -2.55 0.19
CA GLN A 122 -12.95 -1.29 0.64
C GLN A 122 -12.13 -0.06 0.23
N ASP A 123 -10.79 -0.13 0.29
CA ASP A 123 -9.91 0.94 -0.20
C ASP A 123 -10.07 1.14 -1.71
N ALA A 124 -10.05 0.05 -2.49
CA ALA A 124 -10.31 0.08 -3.92
C ALA A 124 -11.69 0.64 -4.28
N LEU A 125 -12.74 0.30 -3.52
CA LEU A 125 -14.06 0.92 -3.68
C LEU A 125 -14.02 2.41 -3.38
N SER A 126 -13.29 2.84 -2.34
CA SER A 126 -13.11 4.26 -2.04
C SER A 126 -12.42 5.01 -3.16
N GLU A 127 -11.44 4.39 -3.84
CA GLU A 127 -10.77 4.96 -5.00
C GLU A 127 -11.70 5.05 -6.22
N LEU A 128 -12.43 3.97 -6.50
CA LEU A 128 -13.26 3.85 -7.71
C LEU A 128 -14.56 4.65 -7.66
N VAL A 129 -15.22 4.68 -6.50
CA VAL A 129 -16.55 5.29 -6.35
C VAL A 129 -16.60 6.41 -5.30
N GLY A 130 -15.47 6.73 -4.67
CA GLY A 130 -15.39 7.79 -3.66
C GLY A 130 -16.00 7.43 -2.30
N ARG A 131 -16.40 6.16 -2.09
CA ARG A 131 -17.06 5.71 -0.85
C ARG A 131 -16.50 4.37 -0.38
N ARG A 132 -16.07 4.33 0.88
CA ARG A 132 -15.58 3.11 1.56
C ARG A 132 -16.70 2.30 2.24
N THR A 133 -17.87 2.89 2.41
CA THR A 133 -19.00 2.33 3.16
C THR A 133 -19.58 1.08 2.50
N VAL A 134 -20.31 0.27 3.26
CA VAL A 134 -21.14 -0.82 2.73
C VAL A 134 -22.61 -0.57 3.08
N PRO A 135 -23.58 -1.00 2.26
CA PRO A 135 -23.39 -1.73 1.00
C PRO A 135 -22.93 -0.81 -0.15
N GLN A 136 -22.23 -1.36 -1.15
CA GLN A 136 -22.07 -0.72 -2.47
C GLN A 136 -22.65 -1.62 -3.55
N VAL A 137 -23.59 -1.09 -4.32
CA VAL A 137 -24.38 -1.84 -5.31
C VAL A 137 -23.99 -1.40 -6.71
N PHE A 138 -23.79 -2.39 -7.58
CA PHE A 138 -23.51 -2.20 -9.01
C PHE A 138 -24.50 -2.97 -9.86
N ILE A 139 -24.95 -2.36 -10.94
CA ILE A 139 -25.89 -2.94 -11.91
C ILE A 139 -25.34 -2.75 -13.32
N ASN A 140 -25.15 -3.84 -14.05
CA ASN A 140 -24.62 -3.87 -15.42
C ASN A 140 -23.35 -3.01 -15.57
N GLY A 141 -22.41 -3.18 -14.63
CA GLY A 141 -21.15 -2.43 -14.62
C GLY A 141 -21.23 -1.01 -14.04
N LYS A 142 -22.43 -0.46 -13.83
CA LYS A 142 -22.62 0.91 -13.32
C LYS A 142 -22.83 0.91 -11.81
N HIS A 143 -22.19 1.86 -11.13
CA HIS A 143 -22.38 2.07 -9.70
C HIS A 143 -23.75 2.72 -9.43
N LEU A 144 -24.57 2.07 -8.61
CA LEU A 144 -25.86 2.60 -8.18
C LEU A 144 -25.71 3.44 -6.91
N GLY A 145 -24.99 2.92 -5.92
CA GLY A 145 -24.80 3.58 -4.62
C GLY A 145 -24.92 2.64 -3.44
N GLY A 146 -25.37 3.16 -2.31
CA GLY A 146 -25.58 2.46 -1.06
C GLY A 146 -27.00 1.93 -0.87
N SER A 147 -27.37 1.70 0.39
CA SER A 147 -28.69 1.14 0.71
C SER A 147 -29.83 2.10 0.38
N ASP A 148 -29.67 3.38 0.69
CA ASP A 148 -30.73 4.36 0.48
C ASP A 148 -30.92 4.62 -1.02
N ASP A 149 -29.82 4.78 -1.76
CA ASP A 149 -29.82 4.88 -3.23
C ASP A 149 -30.51 3.66 -3.89
N THR A 150 -30.33 2.45 -3.33
CA THR A 150 -30.98 1.23 -3.84
C THR A 150 -32.49 1.22 -3.59
N ILE A 151 -32.92 1.69 -2.42
CA ILE A 151 -34.34 1.76 -2.06
C ILE A 151 -35.05 2.84 -2.89
N GLU A 152 -34.43 4.01 -3.03
CA GLU A 152 -34.97 5.09 -3.86
C GLU A 152 -35.11 4.65 -5.32
N ALA A 153 -34.12 3.94 -5.87
CA ALA A 153 -34.21 3.39 -7.21
C ALA A 153 -35.31 2.33 -7.35
N TYR A 154 -35.57 1.55 -6.29
CA TYR A 154 -36.66 0.58 -6.26
C TYR A 154 -38.03 1.25 -6.25
N GLU A 155 -38.24 2.19 -5.32
CA GLU A 155 -39.51 2.90 -5.15
C GLU A 155 -39.87 3.76 -6.37
N SER A 156 -38.87 4.40 -7.00
CA SER A 156 -39.05 5.16 -8.24
C SER A 156 -39.29 4.28 -9.48
N GLY A 157 -39.14 2.96 -9.36
CA GLY A 157 -39.18 2.02 -10.49
C GLY A 157 -37.98 2.12 -11.43
N GLN A 158 -36.98 2.96 -11.14
CA GLN A 158 -35.75 3.06 -11.92
C GLN A 158 -34.98 1.73 -11.90
N LEU A 159 -34.95 1.05 -10.76
CA LEU A 159 -34.27 -0.22 -10.58
C LEU A 159 -34.87 -1.31 -11.47
N ALA A 160 -36.20 -1.37 -11.58
CA ALA A 160 -36.88 -2.30 -12.47
C ALA A 160 -36.50 -2.06 -13.93
N LYS A 161 -36.46 -0.80 -14.37
CA LYS A 161 -36.01 -0.41 -15.72
C LYS A 161 -34.57 -0.82 -15.99
N LEU A 162 -33.65 -0.59 -15.04
CA LEU A 162 -32.24 -0.97 -15.18
C LEU A 162 -32.04 -2.48 -15.29
N LEU A 163 -32.94 -3.26 -14.69
CA LEU A 163 -32.91 -4.72 -14.70
C LEU A 163 -33.70 -5.34 -15.86
N GLY A 164 -34.27 -4.52 -16.75
CA GLY A 164 -35.12 -4.99 -17.85
C GLY A 164 -36.35 -5.75 -17.37
N ILE A 165 -36.85 -5.41 -16.18
CA ILE A 165 -38.13 -5.91 -15.70
C ILE A 165 -39.16 -5.01 -16.37
N ASP A 166 -39.79 -5.51 -17.43
CA ASP A 166 -40.92 -4.85 -18.05
C ASP A 166 -41.98 -4.64 -16.97
N SER A 167 -42.07 -3.42 -16.45
CA SER A 167 -43.20 -2.96 -15.68
C SER A 167 -44.37 -2.84 -16.66
N GLY A 168 -44.90 -4.01 -17.03
CA GLY A 168 -46.18 -4.14 -17.70
C GLY A 168 -47.17 -3.32 -16.90
N HIS A 169 -47.62 -2.25 -17.54
CA HIS A 169 -48.61 -1.31 -17.09
C HIS A 169 -49.77 -2.04 -16.42
N LYS A 170 -49.82 -2.06 -15.10
CA LYS A 170 -51.07 -2.25 -14.34
C LYS A 170 -51.69 -0.88 -14.15
N THR A 171 -52.21 -0.31 -15.24
CA THR A 171 -53.38 0.56 -15.15
C THR A 171 -54.58 -0.35 -15.30
N ASP A 172 -54.96 -0.98 -14.19
CA ASP A 172 -56.29 -1.51 -14.06
C ASP A 172 -57.08 -0.55 -13.16
N LEU A 173 -58.23 -0.12 -13.71
CA LEU A 173 -59.35 0.65 -13.15
C LEU A 173 -59.42 2.13 -13.55
#